data_AF-A0A838VQU2-F1
#
_entry.id   AF-A0A838VQU2-F1
#
_cell.length_a   1.000
_cell.length_b   1.000
_cell.length_c   1.000
_cell.angle_alpha   90.00
_cell.angle_beta   90.00
_cell.angle_gamma   90.00
#
_symmetry.space_group_name_H-M   'P 1'
#
loop_
_entity.id
_entity.type
_entity.pdbx_description
1 polymer ?
#
loop_
_entity_poly.entity_id
_entity_poly.type
_entity_poly.pdbx_seq_one_letter_code
_entity_poly.pdbx_strand_id
1 'polypeptide(L)'
;MTGAQMRYWSLTATSPDLPELDGFVGAVLHSVMDDDIVLDSQRRYVIVLSRNSDRPSNANSRNGVTWVNWGPQAKVTWTLRWLSVGSEWSFAYTPTTDKLGWASDWASTRYDRSLVGNNNQTGFLKAYHPVVHYLSKSDFEKLGKVEAQKIPVWR
;
A
#
# COMPACT_ATOMS: atom_id res chain seq x y z
N MET A 1 -19.14 -5.09 13.25
CA MET A 1 -18.22 -4.25 12.45
C MET A 1 -19.05 -3.21 11.75
N THR A 2 -18.55 -1.99 11.61
CA THR A 2 -19.22 -1.00 10.76
C THR A 2 -19.06 -1.42 9.31
N GLY A 3 -19.99 -1.05 8.43
CA GLY A 3 -19.82 -1.26 6.99
C GLY A 3 -18.48 -0.70 6.49
N ALA A 4 -17.97 -1.28 5.42
CA ALA A 4 -16.69 -1.02 4.75
C ALA A 4 -15.42 -1.44 5.52
N GLN A 5 -15.52 -2.18 6.62
CA GLN A 5 -14.35 -2.73 7.31
C GLN A 5 -13.91 -4.08 6.70
N MET A 6 -12.60 -4.23 6.51
CA MET A 6 -11.98 -5.51 6.20
C MET A 6 -11.96 -6.37 7.47
N ARG A 7 -12.17 -7.68 7.32
CA ARG A 7 -12.00 -8.68 8.39
C ARG A 7 -10.54 -9.07 8.59
N TYR A 8 -9.77 -8.93 7.52
CA TYR A 8 -8.37 -9.28 7.42
C TYR A 8 -7.80 -8.60 6.18
N TRP A 9 -6.52 -8.24 6.23
CA TRP A 9 -5.76 -7.99 5.02
C TRP A 9 -4.29 -8.38 5.19
N SER A 10 -3.61 -8.68 4.09
CA SER A 10 -2.17 -8.93 4.07
C SER A 10 -1.50 -8.40 2.83
N LEU A 11 -0.21 -8.07 2.98
CA LEU A 11 0.69 -7.69 1.90
C LEU A 11 1.83 -8.69 1.87
N THR A 12 1.87 -9.49 0.81
CA THR A 12 2.86 -10.55 0.62
C THR A 12 3.77 -10.23 -0.55
N ALA A 13 5.08 -10.33 -0.33
CA ALA A 13 6.07 -10.29 -1.40
C ALA A 13 6.44 -11.70 -1.84
N THR A 14 6.50 -11.89 -3.14
CA THR A 14 6.94 -13.11 -3.81
C THR A 14 8.06 -12.80 -4.78
N SER A 15 8.94 -13.77 -5.00
CA SER A 15 9.92 -13.69 -6.09
C SER A 15 9.19 -13.43 -7.42
N PRO A 16 9.68 -12.52 -8.28
CA PRO A 16 9.09 -12.25 -9.59
C PRO A 16 9.53 -13.27 -10.63
N ASP A 17 10.49 -14.15 -10.31
CA ASP A 17 10.84 -15.29 -11.15
C ASP A 17 9.56 -16.08 -11.40
N LEU A 18 9.23 -16.18 -12.70
CA LEU A 18 7.95 -16.62 -13.24
C LEU A 18 7.43 -17.87 -12.53
N PRO A 19 6.10 -18.06 -12.47
CA PRO A 19 5.57 -19.29 -11.96
C PRO A 19 6.13 -20.46 -12.79
N GLU A 20 6.47 -21.55 -12.11
CA GLU A 20 6.47 -22.86 -12.75
C GLU A 20 5.17 -23.02 -13.55
N LEU A 21 5.19 -23.80 -14.63
CA LEU A 21 4.10 -23.94 -15.63
C LEU A 21 2.70 -24.24 -15.02
N ASP A 22 2.68 -24.60 -13.75
CA ASP A 22 1.62 -25.01 -12.86
C ASP A 22 1.05 -23.87 -11.97
N GLY A 23 1.50 -22.63 -12.16
CA GLY A 23 0.81 -21.43 -11.65
C GLY A 23 1.19 -21.00 -10.22
N PHE A 24 2.29 -21.53 -9.67
CA PHE A 24 2.81 -21.08 -8.38
C PHE A 24 3.56 -19.75 -8.50
N VAL A 25 3.01 -18.69 -7.91
CA VAL A 25 3.74 -17.42 -7.71
C VAL A 25 5.03 -17.71 -6.93
N GLY A 26 6.17 -17.19 -7.38
CA GLY A 26 7.50 -17.54 -6.86
C GLY A 26 7.65 -17.46 -5.33
N ALA A 27 8.74 -18.02 -4.80
CA ALA A 27 8.95 -18.17 -3.36
C ALA A 27 8.55 -16.93 -2.54
N VAL A 28 7.77 -17.14 -1.47
CA VAL A 28 7.37 -16.07 -0.55
C VAL A 28 8.62 -15.54 0.14
N LEU A 29 8.86 -14.24 -0.01
CA LEU A 29 10.02 -13.56 0.57
C LEU A 29 9.68 -12.99 1.95
N HIS A 30 8.45 -12.48 2.11
CA HIS A 30 7.91 -11.98 3.36
C HIS A 30 6.41 -11.72 3.21
N SER A 31 5.71 -11.66 4.35
CA SER A 31 4.32 -11.25 4.42
C SER A 31 4.10 -10.45 5.69
N VAL A 32 3.26 -9.43 5.62
CA VAL A 32 2.72 -8.73 6.78
C VAL A 32 1.20 -8.80 6.75
N MET A 33 0.61 -8.98 7.92
CA MET A 33 -0.82 -9.06 8.14
C MET A 33 -1.28 -7.91 9.04
N ASP A 34 -2.58 -7.66 9.11
CA ASP A 34 -3.14 -6.53 9.82
C ASP A 34 -2.93 -6.57 11.35
N ASP A 35 -2.74 -7.76 11.91
CA ASP A 35 -2.34 -8.00 13.30
C ASP A 35 -0.84 -7.79 13.58
N ASP A 36 0.01 -7.88 12.55
CA ASP A 36 1.46 -7.63 12.66
C ASP A 36 1.83 -6.14 12.56
N ILE A 37 0.92 -5.30 12.08
CA ILE A 37 1.25 -3.92 11.70
C ILE A 37 0.98 -2.94 12.83
N VAL A 38 1.97 -2.10 13.10
CA VAL A 38 1.87 -1.00 14.06
C VAL A 38 0.97 0.08 13.47
N LEU A 39 -0.06 0.42 14.23
CA LEU A 39 -0.91 1.56 13.94
C LEU A 39 -0.28 2.86 14.41
N ASP A 40 -0.41 3.92 13.62
CA ASP A 40 -0.08 5.25 14.07
C ASP A 40 -1.12 5.80 15.08
N SER A 41 -0.88 7.01 15.59
CA SER A 41 -1.79 7.65 16.56
C SER A 41 -3.19 7.94 16.00
N GLN A 42 -3.39 7.87 14.69
CA GLN A 42 -4.68 8.02 14.01
C GLN A 42 -5.26 6.69 13.54
N ARG A 43 -4.68 5.56 14.00
CA ARG A 43 -5.06 4.20 13.61
C ARG A 43 -4.90 3.92 12.11
N ARG A 44 -3.91 4.53 11.48
CA ARG A 44 -3.52 4.26 10.08
C ARG A 44 -2.35 3.30 10.03
N TYR A 45 -2.26 2.55 8.93
CA TYR A 45 -1.10 1.74 8.59
C TYR A 45 -0.03 2.59 7.90
N VAL A 46 1.21 2.54 8.39
CA VAL A 46 2.37 3.12 7.70
C VAL A 46 3.42 2.04 7.52
N ILE A 47 3.72 1.72 6.25
CA ILE A 47 4.60 0.62 5.89
C ILE A 47 5.78 1.17 5.09
N VAL A 48 6.99 0.85 5.53
CA VAL A 48 8.22 1.17 4.80
C VAL A 48 8.84 -0.10 4.28
N LEU A 49 8.97 -0.16 2.95
CA LEU A 49 9.59 -1.26 2.24
C LEU A 49 11.01 -0.84 1.84
N SER A 50 12.03 -1.49 2.40
CA SER A 50 13.42 -1.20 2.03
C SER A 50 14.32 -2.40 2.31
N ARG A 51 15.53 -2.40 1.75
CA ARG A 51 16.59 -3.28 2.24
C ARG A 51 17.01 -2.84 3.64
N ASN A 52 17.61 -3.76 4.39
CA ASN A 52 18.11 -3.46 5.74
C ASN A 52 19.14 -2.32 5.77
N SER A 53 20.04 -2.24 4.78
CA SER A 53 21.01 -1.13 4.66
C SER A 53 20.34 0.23 4.44
N ASP A 54 19.18 0.22 3.80
CA ASP A 54 18.46 1.42 3.37
C ASP A 54 17.36 1.81 4.37
N ARG A 55 17.21 1.05 5.47
CA ARG A 55 16.19 1.31 6.49
C ARG A 55 16.39 2.71 7.11
N PRO A 56 15.37 3.60 7.02
CA PRO A 56 15.37 4.87 7.74
C PRO A 56 15.37 4.65 9.25
N SER A 57 16.13 5.46 9.99
CA SER A 57 16.20 5.37 11.46
C SER A 57 14.84 5.58 12.14
N ASN A 58 13.98 6.42 11.55
CA ASN A 58 12.62 6.67 12.02
C ASN A 58 11.58 5.64 11.54
N ALA A 59 11.95 4.63 10.73
CA ALA A 59 11.05 3.55 10.33
C ALA A 59 10.97 2.45 11.41
N ASN A 60 10.28 2.76 12.51
CA ASN A 60 10.14 1.87 13.66
C ASN A 60 8.80 2.08 14.39
N SER A 61 8.47 1.13 15.28
CA SER A 61 7.19 1.10 15.98
C SER A 61 6.92 2.33 16.86
N ARG A 62 7.95 2.98 17.41
CA ARG A 62 7.79 4.20 18.23
C ARG A 62 7.27 5.38 17.41
N ASN A 63 7.50 5.36 16.09
CA ASN A 63 6.99 6.36 15.15
C ASN A 63 5.73 5.90 14.42
N GLY A 64 5.12 4.77 14.82
CA GLY A 64 3.93 4.22 14.16
C GLY A 64 4.23 3.63 12.78
N VAL A 65 5.46 3.18 12.53
CA VAL A 65 5.90 2.65 11.23
C VAL A 65 6.27 1.18 11.36
N THR A 66 5.64 0.35 10.53
CA THR A 66 6.09 -1.03 10.29
C THR A 66 7.12 -1.02 9.16
N TRP A 67 8.35 -1.43 9.48
CA TRP A 67 9.38 -1.65 8.47
C TRP A 67 9.34 -3.11 8.01
N VAL A 68 9.36 -3.31 6.69
CA VAL A 68 9.42 -4.62 6.05
C VAL A 68 10.68 -4.70 5.23
N ASN A 69 11.47 -5.74 5.49
CA ASN A 69 12.67 -6.01 4.73
C ASN A 69 12.28 -6.48 3.32
N TRP A 70 12.60 -5.66 2.32
CA TRP A 70 12.42 -5.97 0.90
C TRP A 70 13.10 -7.28 0.49
N GLY A 71 14.17 -7.67 1.19
CA GLY A 71 14.96 -8.85 0.87
C GLY A 71 16.08 -8.55 -0.13
N PRO A 72 16.84 -9.59 -0.54
CA PRO A 72 18.05 -9.43 -1.34
C PRO A 72 17.77 -9.22 -2.84
N GLN A 73 16.53 -9.42 -3.31
CA GLN A 73 16.20 -9.38 -4.72
C GLN A 73 16.05 -7.95 -5.25
N ALA A 74 16.47 -7.74 -6.50
CA ALA A 74 16.32 -6.46 -7.20
C ALA A 74 14.86 -6.15 -7.60
N LYS A 75 14.02 -7.18 -7.68
CA LYS A 75 12.62 -7.09 -8.09
C LYS A 75 11.79 -7.99 -7.18
N VAL A 76 10.56 -7.58 -6.87
CA VAL A 76 9.60 -8.33 -6.05
C VAL A 76 8.20 -8.08 -6.57
N THR A 77 7.35 -9.10 -6.53
CA THR A 77 5.92 -8.98 -6.80
C THR A 77 5.18 -8.83 -5.50
N TRP A 78 4.30 -7.83 -5.40
CA TRP A 78 3.49 -7.57 -4.21
C TRP A 78 2.05 -7.95 -4.44
N THR A 79 1.51 -8.78 -3.55
CA THR A 79 0.09 -9.16 -3.54
C THR A 79 -0.57 -8.60 -2.29
N LEU A 80 -1.56 -7.72 -2.48
CA LEU A 80 -2.48 -7.31 -1.44
C LEU A 80 -3.69 -8.25 -1.43
N ARG A 81 -3.95 -8.91 -0.31
CA ARG A 81 -5.17 -9.69 -0.07
C ARG A 81 -6.01 -8.96 0.96
N TRP A 82 -7.31 -8.87 0.72
CA TRP A 82 -8.24 -8.41 1.74
C TRP A 82 -9.44 -9.36 1.79
N LEU A 83 -9.99 -9.53 2.99
CA LEU A 83 -11.21 -10.27 3.22
C LEU A 83 -12.27 -9.30 3.76
N SER A 84 -13.46 -9.32 3.19
CA SER A 84 -14.62 -8.60 3.71
C SER A 84 -15.87 -9.48 3.61
N VAL A 85 -16.94 -9.09 4.29
CA VAL A 85 -18.24 -9.77 4.21
C VAL A 85 -19.03 -9.16 3.05
N GLY A 86 -19.70 -9.99 2.26
CA GLY A 86 -20.35 -9.59 1.01
C GLY A 86 -21.41 -8.48 1.11
N SER A 87 -22.05 -8.30 2.27
CA SER A 87 -22.98 -7.19 2.50
C SER A 87 -22.29 -5.93 3.06
N GLU A 88 -21.04 -6.03 3.50
CA GLU A 88 -20.32 -4.97 4.22
C GLU A 88 -19.28 -4.26 3.35
N TRP A 89 -18.81 -4.84 2.24
CA TRP A 89 -17.74 -4.23 1.43
C TRP A 89 -18.16 -2.96 0.66
N SER A 90 -19.46 -2.76 0.43
CA SER A 90 -19.98 -1.67 -0.38
C SER A 90 -20.31 -0.43 0.45
N PHE A 91 -19.77 0.71 0.03
CA PHE A 91 -20.05 2.04 0.56
C PHE A 91 -19.82 3.12 -0.53
N ALA A 92 -19.99 4.39 -0.17
CA ALA A 92 -19.90 5.51 -1.11
C ALA A 92 -18.60 5.50 -1.95
N TYR A 93 -17.46 5.20 -1.32
CA TYR A 93 -16.14 5.24 -1.95
C TYR A 93 -15.60 3.89 -2.40
N THR A 94 -16.42 2.84 -2.51
CA THR A 94 -15.96 1.56 -3.05
C THR A 94 -15.53 1.70 -4.52
N PRO A 95 -14.29 1.30 -4.90
CA PRO A 95 -13.75 1.47 -6.26
C PRO A 95 -14.25 0.37 -7.19
N THR A 96 -15.48 0.49 -7.68
CA THR A 96 -16.07 -0.46 -8.63
C THR A 96 -15.95 0.04 -10.08
N THR A 97 -16.08 -0.88 -11.04
CA THR A 97 -15.98 -0.56 -12.48
C THR A 97 -17.04 0.46 -12.93
N ASP A 98 -18.23 0.47 -12.33
CA ASP A 98 -19.27 1.47 -12.62
C ASP A 98 -18.91 2.88 -12.13
N LYS A 99 -18.09 3.00 -11.07
CA LYS A 99 -17.72 4.30 -10.49
C LYS A 99 -16.41 4.86 -11.06
N LEU A 100 -15.44 4.00 -11.34
CA LEU A 100 -14.11 4.40 -11.83
C LEU A 100 -13.92 4.17 -13.34
N GLY A 101 -14.64 3.20 -13.91
CA GLY A 101 -14.49 2.78 -15.30
C GLY A 101 -13.06 2.38 -15.65
N TRP A 102 -12.75 2.45 -16.94
CA TRP A 102 -11.39 2.24 -17.46
C TRP A 102 -10.50 3.49 -17.36
N ALA A 103 -11.04 4.63 -16.92
CA ALA A 103 -10.29 5.86 -16.75
C ALA A 103 -9.34 5.79 -15.55
N SER A 104 -9.49 4.83 -14.64
CA SER A 104 -8.56 4.63 -13.53
C SER A 104 -7.31 3.80 -13.88
N ASP A 105 -7.26 3.17 -15.06
CA ASP A 105 -6.09 2.38 -15.49
C ASP A 105 -5.02 3.28 -16.12
N TRP A 106 -3.82 3.29 -15.54
CA TRP A 106 -2.70 4.12 -16.00
C TRP A 106 -2.22 3.77 -17.42
N ALA A 107 -2.47 2.55 -17.90
CA ALA A 107 -2.12 2.13 -19.25
C ALA A 107 -3.21 2.48 -20.29
N SER A 108 -4.36 2.98 -19.84
CA SER A 108 -5.50 3.34 -20.71
C SER A 108 -5.28 4.68 -21.40
N THR A 109 -5.72 4.79 -22.65
CA THR A 109 -5.75 6.08 -23.37
C THR A 109 -6.75 7.07 -22.78
N ARG A 110 -7.66 6.61 -21.91
CA ARG A 110 -8.64 7.43 -21.19
C ARG A 110 -8.25 7.68 -19.74
N TYR A 111 -6.99 7.42 -19.37
CA TYR A 111 -6.51 7.55 -18.00
C TYR A 111 -6.74 8.97 -17.46
N ASP A 112 -7.50 9.06 -16.37
CA ASP A 112 -7.69 10.26 -15.58
C ASP A 112 -6.96 10.10 -14.24
N ARG A 113 -5.78 10.69 -14.18
CA ARG A 113 -4.92 10.71 -12.99
C ARG A 113 -5.64 11.31 -11.77
N SER A 114 -6.65 12.15 -11.96
CA SER A 114 -7.41 12.77 -10.85
C SER A 114 -8.25 11.78 -10.06
N LEU A 115 -8.58 10.60 -10.62
CA LEU A 115 -9.44 9.61 -9.97
C LEU A 115 -8.67 8.79 -8.92
N VAL A 116 -7.55 8.17 -9.31
CA VAL A 116 -6.74 7.28 -8.44
C VAL A 116 -5.23 7.41 -8.66
N GLY A 117 -4.79 8.28 -9.56
CA GLY A 117 -3.39 8.41 -9.95
C GLY A 117 -2.57 9.34 -9.06
N ASN A 118 -3.22 10.19 -8.27
CA ASN A 118 -2.58 11.15 -7.38
C ASN A 118 -2.52 10.63 -5.95
N ASN A 119 -1.33 10.61 -5.37
CA ASN A 119 -1.10 10.21 -3.97
C ASN A 119 -1.41 11.34 -2.96
N ASN A 120 -2.34 12.24 -3.28
CA ASN A 120 -2.68 13.42 -2.47
C ASN A 120 -4.10 13.34 -1.89
N GLN A 121 -4.78 12.21 -2.04
CA GLN A 121 -6.13 11.94 -1.52
C GLN A 121 -7.24 12.87 -2.06
N THR A 122 -7.03 13.57 -3.19
CA THR A 122 -8.07 14.43 -3.79
C THR A 122 -9.07 13.67 -4.67
N GLY A 123 -8.71 12.46 -5.10
CA GLY A 123 -9.48 11.66 -6.05
C GLY A 123 -10.73 10.99 -5.49
N PHE A 124 -11.17 9.92 -6.15
CA PHE A 124 -12.43 9.24 -5.85
C PHE A 124 -12.46 8.64 -4.45
N LEU A 125 -11.36 7.99 -4.03
CA LEU A 125 -11.26 7.32 -2.73
C LEU A 125 -11.12 8.28 -1.53
N LYS A 126 -10.90 9.58 -1.76
CA LYS A 126 -10.71 10.60 -0.71
C LYS A 126 -9.70 10.14 0.35
N ALA A 127 -10.03 10.27 1.64
CA ALA A 127 -9.17 9.89 2.76
C ALA A 127 -8.82 8.38 2.80
N TYR A 128 -9.55 7.53 2.06
CA TYR A 128 -9.26 6.09 1.93
C TYR A 128 -8.25 5.79 0.82
N HIS A 129 -7.86 6.80 0.01
CA HIS A 129 -6.86 6.61 -1.03
C HIS A 129 -5.48 6.36 -0.39
N PRO A 130 -4.78 5.25 -0.74
CA PRO A 130 -3.43 5.02 -0.27
C PRO A 130 -2.49 6.15 -0.71
N VAL A 131 -1.63 6.59 0.21
CA VAL A 131 -0.56 7.53 -0.11
C VAL A 131 0.73 6.73 -0.27
N VAL A 132 1.25 6.70 -1.50
CA VAL A 132 2.45 5.94 -1.87
C VAL A 132 3.48 6.91 -2.44
N HIS A 133 4.76 6.73 -2.10
CA HIS A 133 5.87 7.49 -2.67
C HIS A 133 7.20 6.71 -2.59
N TYR A 134 8.11 6.93 -3.53
CA TYR A 134 9.52 6.51 -3.42
C TYR A 134 10.34 7.63 -2.78
N LEU A 135 10.92 7.40 -1.61
CA LEU A 135 11.73 8.39 -0.91
C LEU A 135 13.14 7.87 -0.71
N SER A 136 14.12 8.77 -0.78
CA SER A 136 15.45 8.46 -0.28
C SER A 136 15.39 8.26 1.24
N LYS A 137 16.36 7.52 1.80
CA LYS A 137 16.47 7.33 3.25
C LYS A 137 16.46 8.68 3.99
N SER A 138 17.25 9.64 3.53
CA SER A 138 17.37 10.95 4.17
C SER A 138 16.09 11.78 4.06
N ASP A 139 15.36 11.70 2.96
CA ASP A 139 14.09 12.43 2.82
C ASP A 139 12.99 11.83 3.69
N PHE A 140 12.96 10.52 3.85
CA PHE A 140 12.04 9.87 4.79
C PHE A 140 12.36 10.24 6.25
N GLU A 141 13.64 10.31 6.62
CA GLU A 141 14.07 10.70 7.96
C GLU A 141 13.67 12.14 8.31
N LYS A 142 13.71 13.06 7.33
CA LYS A 142 13.25 14.46 7.50
C LYS A 142 11.76 14.58 7.82
N LEU A 143 10.94 13.57 7.52
CA LEU A 143 9.51 13.58 7.88
C LEU A 143 9.28 13.50 9.40
N GLY A 144 10.27 12.97 10.15
CA GLY A 144 10.12 12.70 11.57
C GLY A 144 9.00 11.69 11.82
N LYS A 145 7.94 12.12 12.51
CA LYS A 145 6.69 11.35 12.61
C LYS A 145 5.95 11.37 11.27
N VAL A 146 5.77 10.19 10.70
CA VAL A 146 5.21 10.00 9.35
C VAL A 146 3.71 10.22 9.37
N GLU A 147 3.24 11.14 8.52
CA GLU A 147 1.84 11.47 8.33
C GLU A 147 1.58 11.58 6.83
N ALA A 148 0.41 11.12 6.37
CA ALA A 148 0.05 11.12 4.95
C ALA A 148 0.25 12.50 4.27
N GLN A 149 -0.05 13.57 5.00
CA GLN A 149 0.05 14.96 4.52
C GLN A 149 1.49 15.45 4.33
N LYS A 150 2.47 14.79 4.97
CA LYS A 150 3.89 15.11 4.85
C LYS A 150 4.54 14.37 3.67
N ILE A 151 3.87 13.40 3.08
CA ILE A 151 4.37 12.69 1.91
C ILE A 151 4.28 13.60 0.69
N PRO A 152 5.37 13.80 -0.06
CA PRO A 152 5.34 14.60 -1.28
C PRO A 152 4.35 14.05 -2.30
N VAL A 153 3.72 14.96 -3.06
CA VAL A 153 2.88 14.56 -4.19
C VAL A 153 3.77 14.12 -5.35
N TRP A 154 3.40 13.04 -6.03
CA TRP A 154 4.06 12.61 -7.27
C TRP A 154 4.14 13.78 -8.26
N ARG A 155 5.34 14.11 -8.72
CA ARG A 155 5.54 15.04 -9.83
C ARG A 155 5.28 14.31 -11.14
#